data_AF-A0A0D0NCW4-F1
#
_entry.id   AF-A0A0D0NCW4-F1
#
_cell.length_a   1.000
_cell.length_b   1.000
_cell.length_c   1.000
_cell.angle_alpha   90.00
_cell.angle_beta   90.00
_cell.angle_gamma   90.00
#
_symmetry.space_group_name_H-M   'P 1'
#
loop_
_entity.id
_entity.type
_entity.pdbx_description
1 polymer ?
#
loop_
_entity_poly.entity_id
_entity_poly.type
_entity_poly.pdbx_seq_one_letter_code
_entity_poly.pdbx_strand_id
1 'polypeptide(L)'
;MQRVCLALPTMRACPGTIADLTEEAAYAVETFGVEVHLLVLDTTEDAEFAKNADAVAALTPAPGVFVHHLGNEAQREFFLDVARRSGGADPELLLDLMLPPTVAYGSCVNRIFLGAAALGCTSAHLRNDDFDYQVVDGEKMFPIHHELLSIGKPAGRAVAGVARSELDPADADKPVMLVSAAFMGELNVDIGEINELDPEVYRDLVRLWTPRVWTREQQDAMVDISFKGAEPETFDSDDSVLGVPDIWDVYMCNVALDHRGYEVLPLVPSLRTIGADYALLHALVHSKLPAVIHKRHIVNYYTPERRVGAGFVSYQLRFVKMLLSMLYLYPVYGQMIDLGRGLLDERHELLVEPILALVRGTVDLDRDVNEQCLDEVDRLYRKLGGKYAELADVVAGQRQQLLDEAREDAERWAVLIEAWAPMVAAARERGLGG
;
A
#
# COMPACT_ATOMS: atom_id res chain seq x y z
N MET A 1 27.67 -0.36 2.00
CA MET A 1 26.70 -1.08 2.83
C MET A 1 25.32 -0.71 2.32
N GLN A 2 24.41 -1.66 2.13
CA GLN A 2 23.04 -1.36 1.67
C GLN A 2 22.28 -0.68 2.81
N ARG A 3 21.61 0.44 2.52
CA ARG A 3 20.68 1.10 3.46
C ARG A 3 19.26 0.70 3.11
N VAL A 4 18.48 0.32 4.11
CA VAL A 4 17.08 -0.11 3.95
C VAL A 4 16.19 0.63 4.94
N CYS A 5 15.00 1.01 4.49
CA CYS A 5 14.00 1.66 5.33
C CYS A 5 12.98 0.62 5.79
N LEU A 6 12.94 0.29 7.08
CA LEU A 6 11.84 -0.48 7.67
C LEU A 6 10.83 0.53 8.22
N ALA A 7 9.63 0.56 7.66
CA ALA A 7 8.70 1.68 7.84
C ALA A 7 7.43 1.25 8.58
N LEU A 8 7.04 2.07 9.56
CA LEU A 8 5.82 1.97 10.34
C LEU A 8 5.03 3.28 10.24
N PRO A 9 4.02 3.37 9.38
CA PRO A 9 3.01 4.38 9.52
C PRO A 9 2.05 4.02 10.66
N THR A 10 1.68 4.98 11.50
CA THR A 10 0.70 4.74 12.55
C THR A 10 -0.22 5.93 12.80
N MET A 11 -1.48 5.62 13.08
CA MET A 11 -2.50 6.58 13.53
C MET A 11 -3.10 6.18 14.89
N ARG A 12 -2.43 5.30 15.63
CA ARG A 12 -2.82 4.83 16.96
C ARG A 12 -1.60 4.51 17.83
N ALA A 13 -1.75 4.35 19.14
CA ALA A 13 -0.65 3.81 19.93
C ALA A 13 -0.39 2.33 19.57
N CYS A 14 0.86 2.00 19.26
CA CYS A 14 1.30 0.66 18.86
C CYS A 14 2.70 0.33 19.47
N PRO A 15 2.88 0.44 20.81
CA PRO A 15 4.17 0.24 21.45
C PRO A 15 4.75 -1.17 21.24
N GLY A 16 3.88 -2.19 21.19
CA GLY A 16 4.28 -3.57 20.89
C GLY A 16 4.88 -3.70 19.50
N THR A 17 4.20 -3.16 18.48
CA THR A 17 4.68 -3.16 17.08
C THR A 17 6.03 -2.43 16.94
N ILE A 18 6.24 -1.34 17.68
CA ILE A 18 7.53 -0.61 17.67
C ILE A 18 8.69 -1.49 18.19
N ALA A 19 8.46 -2.24 19.28
CA ALA A 19 9.44 -3.19 19.79
C ALA A 19 9.70 -4.32 18.78
N ASP A 20 8.63 -4.87 18.22
CA ASP A 20 8.65 -5.95 17.23
C ASP A 20 9.43 -5.60 15.95
N LEU A 21 9.31 -4.36 15.46
CA LEU A 21 10.09 -3.90 14.30
C LEU A 21 11.55 -3.64 14.65
N THR A 22 11.86 -3.32 15.90
CA THR A 22 13.25 -3.15 16.33
C THR A 22 13.96 -4.51 16.39
N GLU A 23 13.25 -5.57 16.79
CA GLU A 23 13.74 -6.95 16.69
C GLU A 23 13.95 -7.37 15.22
N GLU A 24 12.99 -7.09 14.33
CA GLU A 24 13.14 -7.35 12.88
C GLU A 24 14.34 -6.58 12.28
N ALA A 25 14.53 -5.32 12.68
CA ALA A 25 15.66 -4.51 12.25
C ALA A 25 17.00 -5.09 12.74
N ALA A 26 17.10 -5.51 14.00
CA ALA A 26 18.30 -6.13 14.56
C ALA A 26 18.63 -7.44 13.83
N TYR A 27 17.60 -8.26 13.57
CA TYR A 27 17.72 -9.48 12.78
C TYR A 27 18.30 -9.22 11.39
N ALA A 28 17.80 -8.18 10.70
CA ALA A 28 18.28 -7.80 9.38
C ALA A 28 19.75 -7.38 9.38
N VAL A 29 20.19 -6.61 10.39
CA VAL A 29 21.60 -6.23 10.53
C VAL A 29 22.47 -7.46 10.78
N GLU A 30 22.10 -8.32 11.73
CA GLU A 30 22.89 -9.51 12.10
C GLU A 30 23.00 -10.50 10.94
N THR A 31 21.91 -10.74 10.22
CA THR A 31 21.83 -11.78 9.19
C THR A 31 22.40 -11.30 7.85
N PHE A 32 22.20 -10.04 7.48
CA PHE A 32 22.51 -9.54 6.14
C PHE A 32 23.58 -8.43 6.11
N GLY A 33 23.99 -7.90 7.26
CA GLY A 33 25.00 -6.84 7.33
C GLY A 33 24.55 -5.54 6.65
N VAL A 34 23.25 -5.25 6.65
CA VAL A 34 22.67 -4.01 6.12
C VAL A 34 22.62 -2.92 7.19
N GLU A 35 22.43 -1.67 6.77
CA GLU A 35 22.06 -0.55 7.63
C GLU A 35 20.54 -0.42 7.63
N VAL A 36 19.89 -0.52 8.78
CA VAL A 36 18.43 -0.42 8.88
C VAL A 36 18.04 0.93 9.45
N HIS A 37 17.23 1.67 8.71
CA HIS A 37 16.54 2.85 9.20
C HIS A 37 15.10 2.48 9.53
N LEU A 38 14.79 2.37 10.83
CA LEU A 38 13.42 2.18 11.30
C LEU A 38 12.72 3.55 11.29
N LEU A 39 11.81 3.77 10.34
CA LEU A 39 11.07 5.01 10.16
C LEU A 39 9.64 4.88 10.68
N VAL A 40 9.36 5.53 11.81
CA VAL A 40 8.02 5.61 12.41
C VAL A 40 7.39 6.97 12.06
N LEU A 41 6.38 6.94 11.20
CA LEU A 41 5.57 8.12 10.85
C LEU A 41 4.30 8.11 11.69
N ASP A 42 4.32 8.88 12.77
CA ASP A 42 3.29 8.89 13.78
C ASP A 42 2.35 10.08 13.60
N THR A 43 1.10 9.80 13.21
CA THR A 43 0.05 10.83 13.08
C THR A 43 -0.88 10.90 14.28
N THR A 44 -0.53 10.23 15.38
CA THR A 44 -1.25 10.38 16.65
C THR A 44 -0.96 11.72 17.31
N GLU A 45 -1.79 12.08 18.29
CA GLU A 45 -1.68 13.30 19.07
C GLU A 45 -1.65 12.99 20.58
N ASP A 46 -1.18 13.96 21.36
CA ASP A 46 -1.22 13.97 22.82
C ASP A 46 -0.76 12.66 23.48
N ALA A 47 -1.66 12.00 24.21
CA ALA A 47 -1.35 10.82 25.01
C ALA A 47 -1.01 9.58 24.17
N GLU A 48 -1.56 9.48 22.96
CA GLU A 48 -1.24 8.37 22.06
C GLU A 48 0.16 8.54 21.47
N PHE A 49 0.53 9.77 21.10
CA PHE A 49 1.89 10.10 20.66
C PHE A 49 2.92 9.84 21.77
N ALA A 50 2.60 10.23 23.01
CA ALA A 50 3.46 9.98 24.16
C ALA A 50 3.73 8.50 24.39
N LYS A 51 2.73 7.62 24.22
CA LYS A 51 2.90 6.16 24.35
C LYS A 51 3.90 5.61 23.32
N ASN A 52 3.81 6.05 22.08
CA ASN A 52 4.74 5.63 21.02
C ASN A 52 6.14 6.20 21.24
N ALA A 53 6.25 7.47 21.65
CA ALA A 53 7.52 8.11 21.98
C ALA A 53 8.22 7.40 23.16
N ASP A 54 7.48 7.04 24.21
CA ASP A 54 8.00 6.27 25.34
C ASP A 54 8.49 4.88 24.90
N ALA A 55 7.77 4.22 23.99
CA ALA A 55 8.19 2.93 23.44
C ALA A 55 9.50 3.05 22.66
N VAL A 56 9.64 4.07 21.81
CA VAL A 56 10.89 4.37 21.08
C VAL A 56 12.04 4.67 22.04
N ALA A 57 11.79 5.47 23.08
CA ALA A 57 12.79 5.82 24.09
C ALA A 57 13.24 4.62 24.94
N ALA A 58 12.38 3.61 25.10
CA ALA A 58 12.67 2.39 25.84
C ALA A 58 13.41 1.33 25.02
N LEU A 59 13.59 1.52 23.71
CA LEU A 59 14.30 0.57 22.85
C LEU A 59 15.76 0.43 23.28
N THR A 60 16.24 -0.81 23.27
CA THR A 60 17.67 -1.08 23.44
C THR A 60 18.40 -0.77 22.14
N PRO A 61 19.40 0.13 22.12
CA PRO A 61 20.13 0.43 20.90
C PRO A 61 20.83 -0.81 20.32
N ALA A 62 20.58 -1.09 19.03
CA ALA A 62 21.27 -2.13 18.29
C ALA A 62 22.22 -1.49 17.26
N PRO A 63 23.52 -1.87 17.23
CA PRO A 63 24.45 -1.38 16.22
C PRO A 63 23.91 -1.61 14.80
N GLY A 64 23.96 -0.59 13.94
CA GLY A 64 23.45 -0.68 12.57
C GLY A 64 21.94 -0.43 12.42
N VAL A 65 21.21 -0.24 13.52
CA VAL A 65 19.78 0.16 13.52
C VAL A 65 19.67 1.63 13.94
N PHE A 66 18.99 2.42 13.11
CA PHE A 66 18.75 3.85 13.32
C PHE A 66 17.25 4.12 13.36
N VAL A 67 16.74 4.54 14.52
CA VAL A 67 15.30 4.78 14.73
C VAL A 67 14.98 6.26 14.51
N HIS A 68 13.97 6.54 13.66
CA HIS A 68 13.46 7.86 13.32
C HIS A 68 11.98 7.91 13.68
N HIS A 69 11.59 8.65 14.72
CA HIS A 69 10.19 8.82 15.12
C HIS A 69 9.75 10.25 14.86
N LEU A 70 8.84 10.45 13.91
CA LEU A 70 8.37 11.76 13.48
C LEU A 70 6.88 11.91 13.78
N GLY A 71 6.53 12.85 14.66
CA GLY A 71 5.16 13.31 14.86
C GLY A 71 4.66 14.22 13.72
N ASN A 72 3.37 14.57 13.76
CA ASN A 72 2.73 15.41 12.73
C ASN A 72 3.47 16.73 12.42
N GLU A 73 3.98 17.44 13.43
CA GLU A 73 4.68 18.72 13.22
C GLU A 73 6.00 18.54 12.47
N ALA A 74 6.83 17.58 12.89
CA ALA A 74 8.10 17.26 12.23
C ALA A 74 7.89 16.76 10.80
N GLN A 75 6.85 15.95 10.57
CA GLN A 75 6.46 15.53 9.22
C GLN A 75 6.05 16.73 8.37
N ARG A 76 5.18 17.61 8.90
CA ARG A 76 4.72 18.82 8.19
C ARG A 76 5.90 19.70 7.78
N GLU A 77 6.82 19.97 8.71
CA GLU A 77 8.02 20.76 8.44
C GLU A 77 8.87 20.14 7.32
N PHE A 78 9.14 18.83 7.43
CA PHE A 78 9.90 18.08 6.42
C PHE A 78 9.26 18.17 5.03
N PHE A 79 7.99 17.79 4.91
CA PHE A 79 7.32 17.71 3.61
C PHE A 79 7.10 19.10 2.99
N LEU A 80 6.89 20.13 3.80
CA LEU A 80 6.78 21.50 3.31
C LEU A 80 8.12 22.04 2.78
N ASP A 81 9.23 21.73 3.45
CA ASP A 81 10.57 22.10 2.95
C ASP A 81 10.89 21.35 1.64
N VAL A 82 10.62 20.05 1.58
CA VAL A 82 10.75 19.25 0.36
C VAL A 82 9.90 19.81 -0.77
N ALA A 83 8.63 20.12 -0.52
CA ALA A 83 7.74 20.70 -1.50
C ALA A 83 8.25 22.06 -2.02
N ARG A 84 8.73 22.94 -1.15
CA ARG A 84 9.32 24.23 -1.53
C ARG A 84 10.58 24.07 -2.38
N ARG A 85 11.47 23.15 -2.01
CA ARG A 85 12.73 22.87 -2.72
C ARG A 85 12.53 22.18 -4.07
N SER A 86 11.46 21.39 -4.20
CA SER A 86 11.13 20.71 -5.46
C SER A 86 10.92 21.71 -6.62
N GLY A 87 10.55 22.96 -6.32
CA GLY A 87 10.31 24.01 -7.31
C GLY A 87 9.14 23.72 -8.26
N GLY A 88 8.32 22.72 -7.94
CA GLY A 88 7.22 22.23 -8.77
C GLY A 88 5.89 22.95 -8.50
N ALA A 89 4.84 22.16 -8.31
CA ALA A 89 3.50 22.65 -7.97
C ALA A 89 3.48 23.46 -6.65
N ASP A 90 2.33 24.06 -6.34
CA ASP A 90 2.13 24.80 -5.08
C ASP A 90 2.57 23.95 -3.87
N PRO A 91 3.54 24.42 -3.05
CA PRO A 91 4.04 23.66 -1.92
C PRO A 91 2.96 23.29 -0.89
N GLU A 92 1.94 24.12 -0.70
CA GLU A 92 0.86 23.79 0.23
C GLU A 92 -0.04 22.69 -0.34
N LEU A 93 -0.29 22.69 -1.66
CA LEU A 93 -0.99 21.58 -2.32
C LEU A 93 -0.19 20.28 -2.19
N LEU A 94 1.11 20.30 -2.46
CA LEU A 94 1.96 19.10 -2.32
C LEU A 94 2.00 18.59 -0.87
N LEU A 95 2.02 19.50 0.11
CA LEU A 95 1.91 19.15 1.51
C LEU A 95 0.55 18.49 1.82
N ASP A 96 -0.55 19.05 1.32
CA ASP A 96 -1.89 18.48 1.50
C ASP A 96 -2.04 17.10 0.85
N LEU A 97 -1.32 16.83 -0.25
CA LEU A 97 -1.28 15.50 -0.88
C LEU A 97 -0.50 14.47 -0.05
N MET A 98 0.50 14.91 0.73
CA MET A 98 1.32 14.03 1.57
C MET A 98 0.74 13.82 2.97
N LEU A 99 0.25 14.90 3.60
CA LEU A 99 -0.21 14.92 4.98
C LEU A 99 -1.64 15.52 5.06
N PRO A 100 -2.64 14.87 4.44
CA PRO A 100 -4.01 15.35 4.51
C PRO A 100 -4.56 15.23 5.94
N PRO A 101 -5.61 16.01 6.30
CA PRO A 101 -6.21 16.00 7.65
C PRO A 101 -7.05 14.74 7.93
N THR A 102 -7.04 13.75 7.05
CA THR A 102 -7.84 12.53 7.15
C THR A 102 -7.07 11.34 6.59
N VAL A 103 -7.60 10.13 6.80
CA VAL A 103 -6.95 8.89 6.35
C VAL A 103 -6.79 8.88 4.83
N ALA A 104 -5.57 8.64 4.37
CA ALA A 104 -5.22 8.47 2.96
C ALA A 104 -4.06 7.48 2.84
N TYR A 105 -4.35 6.24 2.46
CA TYR A 105 -3.37 5.14 2.43
C TYR A 105 -2.22 5.42 1.46
N GLY A 106 -2.51 5.85 0.24
CA GLY A 106 -1.48 6.20 -0.74
C GLY A 106 -0.60 7.37 -0.28
N SER A 107 -1.18 8.44 0.27
CA SER A 107 -0.42 9.55 0.86
C SER A 107 0.50 9.10 1.99
N CYS A 108 0.03 8.18 2.82
CA CYS A 108 0.81 7.60 3.91
C CYS A 108 2.07 6.88 3.41
N VAL A 109 1.93 6.05 2.40
CA VAL A 109 3.05 5.35 1.79
C VAL A 109 3.96 6.28 0.97
N ASN A 110 3.40 7.31 0.32
CA ASN A 110 4.21 8.33 -0.35
C ASN A 110 5.14 9.07 0.64
N ARG A 111 4.67 9.36 1.85
CA ARG A 111 5.52 9.91 2.93
C ARG A 111 6.68 8.98 3.28
N ILE A 112 6.43 7.67 3.33
CA ILE A 112 7.47 6.64 3.54
C ILE A 112 8.50 6.68 2.40
N PHE A 113 8.05 6.77 1.15
CA PHE A 113 8.95 6.80 -0.02
C PHE A 113 9.89 8.01 0.01
N LEU A 114 9.37 9.21 0.29
CA LEU A 114 10.20 10.41 0.44
C LEU A 114 11.12 10.32 1.67
N GLY A 115 10.65 9.75 2.77
CA GLY A 115 11.48 9.49 3.95
C GLY A 115 12.64 8.53 3.65
N ALA A 116 12.35 7.41 2.98
CA ALA A 116 13.35 6.43 2.54
C ALA A 116 14.38 7.05 1.58
N ALA A 117 13.92 7.87 0.62
CA ALA A 117 14.80 8.61 -0.28
C ALA A 117 15.70 9.59 0.48
N ALA A 118 15.16 10.35 1.44
CA ALA A 118 15.91 11.27 2.30
C ALA A 118 16.94 10.57 3.20
N LEU A 119 16.69 9.32 3.57
CA LEU A 119 17.65 8.50 4.33
C LEU A 119 18.70 7.84 3.42
N GLY A 120 18.56 7.94 2.09
CA GLY A 120 19.41 7.27 1.13
C GLY A 120 19.23 5.76 1.10
N CYS A 121 18.03 5.29 1.45
CA CYS A 121 17.68 3.87 1.39
C CYS A 121 17.53 3.41 -0.05
N THR A 122 17.82 2.13 -0.27
CA THR A 122 17.73 1.45 -1.58
C THR A 122 16.48 0.56 -1.71
N SER A 123 15.82 0.30 -0.58
CA SER A 123 14.54 -0.38 -0.49
C SER A 123 13.73 0.17 0.69
N ALA A 124 12.40 0.15 0.55
CA ALA A 124 11.45 0.45 1.61
C ALA A 124 10.63 -0.80 1.91
N HIS A 125 10.56 -1.17 3.19
CA HIS A 125 9.93 -2.37 3.73
C HIS A 125 8.78 -1.93 4.63
N LEU A 126 7.55 -2.25 4.25
CA LEU A 126 6.35 -1.72 4.89
C LEU A 126 5.69 -2.76 5.79
N ARG A 127 5.26 -2.29 6.95
CA ARG A 127 4.46 -3.05 7.92
C ARG A 127 3.34 -2.14 8.44
N ASN A 128 2.16 -2.70 8.67
CA ASN A 128 1.05 -1.97 9.28
C ASN A 128 1.27 -1.78 10.80
N ASP A 129 0.38 -1.05 11.46
CA ASP A 129 0.36 -0.85 12.92
C ASP A 129 -0.55 -1.87 13.65
N ASP A 130 -1.17 -2.79 12.93
CA ASP A 130 -2.12 -3.80 13.42
C ASP A 130 -1.80 -5.24 12.98
N PHE A 131 -0.52 -5.62 13.08
CA PHE A 131 -0.06 -6.97 12.77
C PHE A 131 0.82 -7.57 13.87
N ASP A 132 0.87 -8.89 13.89
CA ASP A 132 1.86 -9.72 14.59
C ASP A 132 2.65 -10.57 13.57
N TYR A 133 3.80 -11.09 13.98
CA TYR A 133 4.51 -12.10 13.19
C TYR A 133 3.92 -13.49 13.39
N GLN A 134 4.09 -14.35 12.37
CA GLN A 134 4.05 -15.78 12.60
C GLN A 134 5.13 -16.19 13.61
N VAL A 135 4.80 -17.11 14.53
CA VAL A 135 5.72 -17.61 15.56
C VAL A 135 5.84 -19.12 15.44
N VAL A 136 7.07 -19.62 15.32
CA VAL A 136 7.39 -21.06 15.21
C VAL A 136 8.44 -21.39 16.25
N ASP A 137 8.16 -22.38 17.10
CA ASP A 137 9.05 -22.79 18.20
C ASP A 137 9.49 -21.63 19.13
N GLY A 138 8.65 -20.59 19.25
CA GLY A 138 8.91 -19.40 20.05
C GLY A 138 9.67 -18.29 19.33
N GLU A 139 10.07 -18.50 18.08
CA GLU A 139 10.81 -17.55 17.25
C GLU A 139 9.88 -16.82 16.26
N LYS A 140 10.06 -15.51 16.10
CA LYS A 140 9.31 -14.69 15.13
C LYS A 140 9.83 -14.91 13.71
N MET A 141 8.92 -15.18 12.78
CA MET A 141 9.24 -15.33 11.37
C MET A 141 9.22 -13.96 10.67
N PHE A 142 10.37 -13.30 10.63
CA PHE A 142 10.48 -11.97 10.04
C PHE A 142 10.39 -11.99 8.50
N PRO A 143 9.43 -11.26 7.89
CA PRO A 143 9.33 -11.13 6.43
C PRO A 143 10.58 -10.53 5.78
N ILE A 144 11.30 -9.63 6.49
CA ILE A 144 12.53 -8.99 5.98
C ILE A 144 13.60 -9.98 5.54
N HIS A 145 13.54 -11.22 6.02
CA HIS A 145 14.41 -12.30 5.58
C HIS A 145 14.33 -12.54 4.06
N HIS A 146 13.13 -12.79 3.53
CA HIS A 146 12.95 -13.04 2.10
C HIS A 146 13.10 -11.76 1.27
N GLU A 147 12.72 -10.63 1.86
CA GLU A 147 12.88 -9.31 1.26
C GLU A 147 14.38 -9.05 0.98
N LEU A 148 15.28 -9.16 1.96
CA LEU A 148 16.71 -8.88 1.79
C LEU A 148 17.50 -9.99 1.07
N LEU A 149 16.94 -11.20 0.99
CA LEU A 149 17.51 -12.26 0.14
C LEU A 149 17.46 -11.89 -1.35
N SER A 150 16.53 -11.04 -1.79
CA SER A 150 16.25 -10.86 -3.22
C SER A 150 16.15 -9.41 -3.67
N ILE A 151 15.56 -8.49 -2.88
CA ILE A 151 15.23 -7.13 -3.31
C ILE A 151 16.44 -6.41 -3.90
N GLY A 152 16.23 -5.79 -5.06
CA GLY A 152 17.21 -4.99 -5.79
C GLY A 152 18.32 -5.78 -6.49
N LYS A 153 18.52 -7.06 -6.18
CA LYS A 153 19.51 -7.92 -6.83
C LYS A 153 19.07 -8.25 -8.27
N PRO A 154 20.00 -8.48 -9.20
CA PRO A 154 19.67 -9.10 -10.48
C PRO A 154 18.92 -10.42 -10.23
N ALA A 155 17.80 -10.63 -10.90
CA ALA A 155 16.89 -11.74 -10.64
C ALA A 155 17.58 -13.10 -10.82
N GLY A 156 18.46 -13.24 -11.82
CA GLY A 156 19.25 -14.45 -12.02
C GLY A 156 20.17 -14.79 -10.84
N ARG A 157 20.58 -13.80 -10.04
CA ARG A 157 21.33 -14.01 -8.78
C ARG A 157 20.40 -14.29 -7.59
N ALA A 158 19.20 -13.73 -7.60
CA ALA A 158 18.20 -13.95 -6.56
C ALA A 158 17.65 -15.39 -6.56
N VAL A 159 17.75 -16.13 -7.67
CA VAL A 159 17.35 -17.56 -7.77
C VAL A 159 17.92 -18.41 -6.64
N ALA A 160 19.16 -18.15 -6.20
CA ALA A 160 19.81 -18.93 -5.15
C ALA A 160 19.20 -18.72 -3.75
N GLY A 161 18.40 -17.66 -3.56
CA GLY A 161 17.77 -17.29 -2.29
C GLY A 161 16.28 -17.58 -2.22
N VAL A 162 15.70 -18.30 -3.20
CA VAL A 162 14.27 -18.66 -3.22
C VAL A 162 14.08 -20.17 -3.31
N ALA A 163 12.91 -20.65 -2.87
CA ALA A 163 12.59 -22.08 -2.95
C ALA A 163 12.38 -22.55 -4.40
N ARG A 164 11.74 -21.72 -5.23
CA ARG A 164 11.47 -22.00 -6.64
C ARG A 164 11.60 -20.75 -7.50
N SER A 165 11.93 -20.95 -8.77
CA SER A 165 12.02 -19.87 -9.74
C SER A 165 11.20 -20.20 -10.99
N GLU A 166 10.35 -19.25 -11.35
CA GLU A 166 9.56 -19.16 -12.57
C GLU A 166 10.07 -17.99 -13.45
N LEU A 167 11.30 -17.55 -13.19
CA LEU A 167 11.95 -16.44 -13.88
C LEU A 167 12.18 -16.79 -15.36
N ASP A 168 11.72 -15.93 -16.26
CA ASP A 168 12.15 -15.98 -17.66
C ASP A 168 13.66 -15.71 -17.73
N PRO A 169 14.49 -16.58 -18.33
CA PRO A 169 15.92 -16.34 -18.48
C PRO A 169 16.28 -14.99 -19.13
N ALA A 170 15.39 -14.44 -19.97
CA ALA A 170 15.56 -13.12 -20.57
C ALA A 170 15.50 -11.97 -19.55
N ASP A 171 14.94 -12.22 -18.36
CA ASP A 171 14.81 -11.25 -17.26
C ASP A 171 15.90 -11.41 -16.19
N ALA A 172 16.89 -12.29 -16.38
CA ALA A 172 17.91 -12.60 -15.39
C ALA A 172 18.74 -11.39 -14.93
N ASP A 173 18.97 -10.42 -15.82
CA ASP A 173 19.75 -9.21 -15.52
C ASP A 173 18.90 -8.08 -14.91
N LYS A 174 17.57 -8.20 -14.96
CA LYS A 174 16.67 -7.22 -14.35
C LYS A 174 16.69 -7.35 -12.83
N PRO A 175 16.52 -6.24 -12.10
CA PRO A 175 16.40 -6.30 -10.65
C PRO A 175 15.11 -6.95 -10.19
N VAL A 176 15.14 -7.56 -9.00
CA VAL A 176 13.94 -7.84 -8.22
C VAL A 176 13.41 -6.53 -7.66
N MET A 177 12.23 -6.10 -8.12
CA MET A 177 11.67 -4.77 -7.83
C MET A 177 10.68 -4.76 -6.67
N LEU A 178 10.17 -5.94 -6.34
CA LEU A 178 9.09 -6.16 -5.38
C LEU A 178 9.34 -7.48 -4.66
N VAL A 179 9.17 -7.50 -3.35
CA VAL A 179 9.06 -8.75 -2.57
C VAL A 179 7.84 -8.61 -1.68
N SER A 180 6.94 -9.58 -1.66
CA SER A 180 5.70 -9.48 -0.90
C SER A 180 5.29 -10.81 -0.28
N ALA A 181 4.53 -10.72 0.79
CA ALA A 181 3.80 -11.83 1.35
C ALA A 181 2.42 -11.38 1.78
N ALA A 182 1.49 -12.33 1.83
CA ALA A 182 0.14 -12.09 2.28
C ALA A 182 0.05 -11.82 3.80
N PHE A 183 -1.19 -11.60 4.24
CA PHE A 183 -1.59 -11.61 5.63
C PHE A 183 -2.52 -12.79 5.90
N MET A 184 -2.55 -13.25 7.15
CA MET A 184 -3.53 -14.20 7.68
C MET A 184 -4.43 -13.52 8.70
N GLY A 185 -5.60 -14.09 8.97
CA GLY A 185 -6.51 -13.59 10.00
C GLY A 185 -7.60 -12.68 9.44
N GLU A 186 -7.98 -11.67 10.20
CA GLU A 186 -9.13 -10.82 9.87
C GLU A 186 -8.86 -9.97 8.61
N LEU A 187 -9.90 -9.81 7.78
CA LEU A 187 -9.81 -9.10 6.51
C LEU A 187 -9.56 -7.61 6.71
N ASN A 188 -8.71 -7.03 5.86
CA ASN A 188 -8.46 -5.58 5.83
C ASN A 188 -9.70 -4.75 5.42
N VAL A 189 -10.71 -5.40 4.84
CA VAL A 189 -11.98 -4.78 4.42
C VAL A 189 -13.14 -5.42 5.17
N ASP A 190 -13.95 -4.60 5.85
CA ASP A 190 -15.03 -5.06 6.74
C ASP A 190 -16.29 -5.52 5.99
N ILE A 191 -16.18 -6.53 5.13
CA ILE A 191 -17.31 -7.08 4.35
C ILE A 191 -17.68 -8.51 4.74
N GLY A 192 -16.98 -9.11 5.72
CA GLY A 192 -17.25 -10.48 6.20
C GLY A 192 -18.66 -10.64 6.76
N GLU A 193 -19.13 -9.68 7.56
CA GLU A 193 -20.49 -9.69 8.12
C GLU A 193 -21.57 -9.67 7.02
N ILE A 194 -21.32 -9.02 5.88
CA ILE A 194 -22.26 -9.01 4.75
C ILE A 194 -22.45 -10.43 4.20
N ASN A 195 -21.37 -11.22 4.13
CA ASN A 195 -21.43 -12.61 3.70
C ASN A 195 -22.19 -13.49 4.71
N GLU A 196 -22.05 -13.23 6.00
CA GLU A 196 -22.79 -13.94 7.05
C GLU A 196 -24.29 -13.62 7.01
N LEU A 197 -24.64 -12.36 6.72
CA LEU A 197 -26.03 -11.90 6.66
C LEU A 197 -26.74 -12.34 5.38
N ASP A 198 -26.12 -12.16 4.21
CA ASP A 198 -26.67 -12.55 2.90
C ASP A 198 -25.51 -12.79 1.90
N PRO A 199 -25.15 -14.06 1.63
CA PRO A 199 -24.10 -14.41 0.68
C PRO A 199 -24.35 -13.91 -0.75
N GLU A 200 -25.60 -13.78 -1.18
CA GLU A 200 -25.90 -13.25 -2.52
C GLU A 200 -25.60 -11.75 -2.58
N VAL A 201 -25.97 -11.00 -1.54
CA VAL A 201 -25.62 -9.57 -1.43
C VAL A 201 -24.11 -9.38 -1.40
N TYR A 202 -23.39 -10.20 -0.63
CA TYR A 202 -21.93 -10.16 -0.62
C TYR A 202 -21.36 -10.36 -2.03
N ARG A 203 -21.81 -11.39 -2.76
CA ARG A 203 -21.34 -11.66 -4.12
C ARG A 203 -21.65 -10.50 -5.06
N ASP A 204 -22.86 -9.94 -5.01
CA ASP A 204 -23.24 -8.78 -5.83
C ASP A 204 -22.41 -7.54 -5.52
N LEU A 205 -22.14 -7.28 -4.24
CA LEU A 205 -21.31 -6.16 -3.80
C LEU A 205 -19.84 -6.32 -4.26
N VAL A 206 -19.28 -7.52 -4.12
CA VAL A 206 -17.91 -7.82 -4.58
C VAL A 206 -17.82 -7.78 -6.11
N ARG A 207 -18.88 -8.10 -6.85
CA ARG A 207 -18.89 -7.92 -8.32
C ARG A 207 -18.73 -6.46 -8.73
N LEU A 208 -19.21 -5.49 -7.93
CA LEU A 208 -19.02 -4.07 -8.22
C LEU A 208 -17.54 -3.65 -8.18
N TRP A 209 -16.70 -4.40 -7.45
CA TRP A 209 -15.26 -4.19 -7.46
C TRP A 209 -14.62 -4.58 -8.78
N THR A 210 -15.22 -5.45 -9.60
CA THR A 210 -14.57 -6.00 -10.81
C THR A 210 -14.70 -5.07 -12.05
N PRO A 211 -13.78 -5.14 -13.02
CA PRO A 211 -13.94 -4.42 -14.30
C PRO A 211 -15.24 -4.79 -15.01
N ARG A 212 -16.02 -3.78 -15.42
CA ARG A 212 -17.33 -4.00 -16.08
C ARG A 212 -17.24 -4.65 -17.46
N VAL A 213 -16.08 -4.54 -18.10
CA VAL A 213 -15.80 -5.18 -19.40
C VAL A 213 -15.64 -6.70 -19.27
N TRP A 214 -15.47 -7.23 -18.05
CA TRP A 214 -15.34 -8.65 -17.82
C TRP A 214 -16.68 -9.37 -17.95
N THR A 215 -16.60 -10.62 -18.42
CA THR A 215 -17.74 -11.54 -18.44
C THR A 215 -18.19 -11.88 -17.03
N ARG A 216 -19.45 -12.30 -16.86
CA ARG A 216 -19.97 -12.73 -15.55
C ARG A 216 -19.15 -13.86 -14.92
N GLU A 217 -18.65 -14.79 -15.72
CA GLU A 217 -17.79 -15.89 -15.25
C GLU A 217 -16.47 -15.36 -14.67
N GLN A 218 -15.83 -14.39 -15.34
CA GLN A 218 -14.62 -13.75 -14.83
C GLN A 218 -14.88 -12.93 -13.56
N GLN A 219 -16.01 -12.23 -13.48
CA GLN A 219 -16.40 -11.51 -12.27
C GLN A 219 -16.64 -12.49 -11.11
N ASP A 220 -17.30 -13.62 -11.37
CA ASP A 220 -17.57 -14.65 -10.37
C ASP A 220 -16.29 -15.32 -9.86
N ALA A 221 -15.35 -15.62 -10.76
CA ALA A 221 -14.03 -16.12 -10.36
C ALA A 221 -13.29 -15.10 -9.47
N MET A 222 -13.41 -13.80 -9.76
CA MET A 222 -12.79 -12.75 -8.97
C MET A 222 -13.43 -12.60 -7.57
N VAL A 223 -14.74 -12.80 -7.46
CA VAL A 223 -15.45 -12.83 -6.17
C VAL A 223 -14.91 -13.94 -5.27
N ASP A 224 -14.53 -15.07 -5.86
CA ASP A 224 -14.04 -16.23 -5.10
C ASP A 224 -12.61 -16.05 -4.56
N ILE A 225 -11.86 -15.03 -4.99
CA ILE A 225 -10.50 -14.74 -4.50
C ILE A 225 -10.38 -13.37 -3.81
N SER A 226 -11.25 -12.41 -4.13
CA SER A 226 -11.18 -11.05 -3.60
C SER A 226 -11.45 -11.01 -2.09
N PHE A 227 -10.69 -10.17 -1.38
CA PHE A 227 -10.86 -9.92 0.05
C PHE A 227 -10.82 -11.18 0.92
N LYS A 228 -9.92 -12.14 0.65
CA LYS A 228 -9.77 -13.36 1.47
C LYS A 228 -8.46 -13.45 2.27
N GLY A 229 -7.39 -12.79 1.81
CA GLY A 229 -6.05 -12.96 2.39
C GLY A 229 -5.51 -14.38 2.15
N ALA A 230 -4.40 -14.74 2.82
CA ALA A 230 -3.95 -16.12 2.84
C ALA A 230 -4.82 -16.97 3.76
N GLU A 231 -5.02 -18.23 3.39
CA GLU A 231 -5.68 -19.18 4.29
C GLU A 231 -4.88 -19.30 5.61
N PRO A 232 -5.55 -19.49 6.75
CA PRO A 232 -4.89 -19.70 8.03
C PRO A 232 -4.20 -21.08 8.03
N GLU A 233 -3.00 -21.13 7.46
CA GLU A 233 -2.11 -22.28 7.52
C GLU A 233 -1.08 -22.08 8.64
N THR A 234 -0.77 -23.16 9.36
CA THR A 234 0.40 -23.15 10.25
C THR A 234 1.66 -23.01 9.39
N PHE A 235 2.52 -22.05 9.71
CA PHE A 235 3.83 -21.95 9.07
C PHE A 235 4.62 -23.23 9.35
N ASP A 236 4.90 -24.01 8.31
CA ASP A 236 5.61 -25.28 8.39
C ASP A 236 7.06 -25.18 7.88
N SER A 237 7.29 -24.31 6.90
CA SER A 237 8.58 -24.09 6.26
C SER A 237 8.59 -22.79 5.46
N ASP A 238 9.80 -22.27 5.22
CA ASP A 238 10.00 -21.21 4.23
C ASP A 238 9.67 -21.73 2.82
N ASP A 239 8.83 -20.98 2.11
CA ASP A 239 8.55 -21.17 0.69
C ASP A 239 8.51 -19.80 0.02
N SER A 240 9.11 -19.71 -1.16
CA SER A 240 9.22 -18.47 -1.93
C SER A 240 9.41 -18.72 -3.42
N VAL A 241 8.84 -17.82 -4.22
CA VAL A 241 8.76 -17.94 -5.68
C VAL A 241 9.31 -16.67 -6.31
N LEU A 242 10.36 -16.78 -7.11
CA LEU A 242 10.86 -15.69 -7.96
C LEU A 242 10.25 -15.78 -9.36
N GLY A 243 9.60 -14.70 -9.82
CA GLY A 243 8.99 -14.63 -11.15
C GLY A 243 8.30 -13.29 -11.38
N VAL A 244 7.22 -13.30 -12.17
CA VAL A 244 6.27 -12.18 -12.24
C VAL A 244 4.97 -12.67 -11.58
N PRO A 245 4.62 -12.19 -10.38
CA PRO A 245 3.47 -12.67 -9.64
C PRO A 245 2.16 -12.23 -10.30
N ASP A 246 1.06 -12.88 -9.90
CA ASP A 246 -0.25 -12.28 -10.10
C ASP A 246 -0.37 -11.05 -9.17
N ILE A 247 -1.01 -9.99 -9.63
CA ILE A 247 -1.23 -8.79 -8.84
C ILE A 247 -2.09 -9.08 -7.60
N TRP A 248 -2.94 -10.11 -7.68
CA TRP A 248 -3.80 -10.54 -6.57
C TRP A 248 -3.06 -11.25 -5.44
N ASP A 249 -1.81 -11.66 -5.67
CA ASP A 249 -0.94 -12.29 -4.66
C ASP A 249 -0.01 -11.28 -3.97
N VAL A 250 -0.10 -9.99 -4.32
CA VAL A 250 0.75 -8.93 -3.77
C VAL A 250 -0.04 -8.11 -2.76
N TYR A 251 0.51 -7.90 -1.57
CA TYR A 251 -0.17 -7.20 -0.48
C TYR A 251 0.67 -6.05 0.07
N MET A 252 0.11 -4.83 0.08
CA MET A 252 0.82 -3.62 0.50
C MET A 252 1.22 -3.63 2.00
N CYS A 253 0.53 -4.39 2.84
CA CYS A 253 0.79 -4.45 4.28
C CYS A 253 2.06 -5.22 4.67
N ASN A 254 2.64 -5.99 3.75
CA ASN A 254 3.83 -6.81 3.97
C ASN A 254 4.62 -6.90 2.65
N VAL A 255 5.34 -5.82 2.36
CA VAL A 255 6.00 -5.62 1.07
C VAL A 255 7.32 -4.89 1.23
N ALA A 256 8.30 -5.27 0.40
CA ALA A 256 9.48 -4.50 0.11
C ALA A 256 9.48 -4.02 -1.34
N LEU A 257 9.83 -2.75 -1.52
CA LEU A 257 9.91 -2.08 -2.81
C LEU A 257 11.30 -1.51 -3.02
N ASP A 258 11.88 -1.73 -4.21
CA ASP A 258 13.16 -1.14 -4.59
C ASP A 258 12.99 0.36 -4.94
N HIS A 259 14.00 1.16 -4.59
CA HIS A 259 14.02 2.60 -4.84
C HIS A 259 13.79 2.98 -6.31
N ARG A 260 14.22 2.16 -7.27
CA ARG A 260 13.97 2.39 -8.70
C ARG A 260 12.48 2.35 -9.06
N GLY A 261 11.62 1.82 -8.20
CA GLY A 261 10.17 1.86 -8.35
C GLY A 261 9.57 3.04 -7.59
N TYR A 262 9.80 3.08 -6.26
CA TYR A 262 9.12 4.05 -5.40
C TYR A 262 9.56 5.50 -5.62
N GLU A 263 10.75 5.74 -6.19
CA GLU A 263 11.21 7.08 -6.56
C GLU A 263 10.67 7.56 -7.90
N VAL A 264 10.02 6.68 -8.66
CA VAL A 264 9.56 6.97 -10.01
C VAL A 264 8.06 7.25 -10.06
N LEU A 265 7.25 6.46 -9.34
CA LEU A 265 5.80 6.59 -9.37
C LEU A 265 5.22 6.68 -7.95
N PRO A 266 4.53 7.78 -7.61
CA PRO A 266 3.79 7.89 -6.36
C PRO A 266 2.47 7.13 -6.42
N LEU A 267 1.93 6.82 -5.26
CA LEU A 267 0.63 6.21 -5.07
C LEU A 267 -0.49 7.27 -5.07
N VAL A 268 -1.72 6.81 -5.28
CA VAL A 268 -2.90 7.65 -5.41
C VAL A 268 -3.20 8.30 -4.05
N PRO A 269 -3.19 9.64 -3.92
CA PRO A 269 -3.36 10.34 -2.63
C PRO A 269 -4.84 10.46 -2.24
N SER A 270 -5.61 9.40 -2.44
CA SER A 270 -7.06 9.38 -2.23
C SER A 270 -7.42 9.50 -0.76
N LEU A 271 -8.28 10.47 -0.44
CA LEU A 271 -8.79 10.67 0.91
C LEU A 271 -9.89 9.66 1.22
N ARG A 272 -10.01 9.22 2.47
CA ARG A 272 -11.15 8.42 2.97
C ARG A 272 -11.51 7.25 2.05
N THR A 273 -10.51 6.55 1.53
CA THR A 273 -10.69 5.32 0.76
C THR A 273 -9.78 4.21 1.31
N ILE A 274 -9.86 3.03 0.72
CA ILE A 274 -8.99 1.88 0.96
C ILE A 274 -8.48 1.37 -0.41
N GLY A 275 -7.33 0.69 -0.43
CA GLY A 275 -6.79 0.07 -1.66
C GLY A 275 -6.24 1.03 -2.72
N ALA A 276 -6.11 2.33 -2.41
CA ALA A 276 -5.55 3.34 -3.32
C ALA A 276 -4.01 3.30 -3.42
N ASP A 277 -3.38 2.43 -2.65
CA ASP A 277 -1.94 2.23 -2.54
C ASP A 277 -1.38 1.19 -3.53
N TYR A 278 -2.18 0.65 -4.46
CA TYR A 278 -1.74 -0.44 -5.34
C TYR A 278 -1.18 0.01 -6.71
N ALA A 279 -1.23 1.31 -7.04
CA ALA A 279 -0.87 1.78 -8.39
C ALA A 279 0.57 1.45 -8.81
N LEU A 280 1.55 1.59 -7.91
CA LEU A 280 2.94 1.19 -8.20
C LEU A 280 3.05 -0.33 -8.38
N LEU A 281 2.32 -1.13 -7.60
CA LEU A 281 2.34 -2.58 -7.71
C LEU A 281 1.83 -3.02 -9.09
N HIS A 282 0.74 -2.43 -9.58
CA HIS A 282 0.27 -2.64 -10.95
C HIS A 282 1.32 -2.28 -11.99
N ALA A 283 1.99 -1.14 -11.86
CA ALA A 283 3.04 -0.73 -12.81
C ALA A 283 4.22 -1.72 -12.82
N LEU A 284 4.69 -2.20 -11.66
CA LEU A 284 5.79 -3.15 -11.55
C LEU A 284 5.41 -4.55 -12.08
N VAL A 285 4.26 -5.07 -11.68
CA VAL A 285 3.80 -6.42 -12.08
C VAL A 285 3.46 -6.45 -13.57
N HIS A 286 2.73 -5.47 -14.07
CA HIS A 286 2.29 -5.47 -15.47
C HIS A 286 3.41 -5.13 -16.46
N SER A 287 4.43 -4.38 -16.04
CA SER A 287 5.67 -4.20 -16.83
C SER A 287 6.58 -5.43 -16.89
N LYS A 288 6.20 -6.53 -16.22
CA LYS A 288 6.94 -7.80 -16.17
C LYS A 288 8.32 -7.63 -15.53
N LEU A 289 8.41 -6.82 -14.48
CA LEU A 289 9.61 -6.74 -13.64
C LEU A 289 9.63 -7.92 -12.64
N PRO A 290 10.80 -8.53 -12.40
CA PRO A 290 10.92 -9.62 -11.44
C PRO A 290 10.51 -9.24 -10.03
N ALA A 291 9.85 -10.15 -9.34
CA ALA A 291 9.44 -10.03 -7.95
C ALA A 291 9.49 -11.39 -7.22
N VAL A 292 9.45 -11.36 -5.89
CA VAL A 292 9.37 -12.56 -5.05
C VAL A 292 8.10 -12.56 -4.21
N ILE A 293 7.39 -13.69 -4.18
CA ILE A 293 6.32 -13.95 -3.21
C ILE A 293 6.81 -14.99 -2.20
N HIS A 294 6.52 -14.81 -0.91
CA HIS A 294 6.95 -15.76 0.14
C HIS A 294 5.87 -16.05 1.21
N LYS A 295 6.10 -17.11 2.00
CA LYS A 295 5.16 -17.60 3.03
C LYS A 295 5.34 -17.06 4.44
N ARG A 296 6.35 -16.21 4.69
CA ARG A 296 6.42 -15.41 5.93
C ARG A 296 5.36 -14.31 5.92
N HIS A 297 4.12 -14.73 6.12
CA HIS A 297 2.96 -13.87 6.20
C HIS A 297 2.93 -13.14 7.55
N ILE A 298 2.23 -12.01 7.57
CA ILE A 298 1.90 -11.34 8.83
C ILE A 298 0.54 -11.82 9.33
N VAL A 299 0.34 -11.81 10.64
CA VAL A 299 -0.94 -12.12 11.27
C VAL A 299 -1.64 -10.80 11.54
N ASN A 300 -2.70 -10.53 10.78
CA ASN A 300 -3.47 -9.31 10.91
C ASN A 300 -4.47 -9.44 12.06
N TYR A 301 -4.52 -8.47 12.96
CA TYR A 301 -5.54 -8.42 14.00
C TYR A 301 -6.42 -7.18 13.86
N TYR A 302 -7.72 -7.38 14.07
CA TYR A 302 -8.71 -6.33 13.86
C TYR A 302 -9.01 -5.57 15.14
N THR A 303 -9.11 -4.23 15.05
CA THR A 303 -9.57 -3.41 16.18
C THR A 303 -11.11 -3.35 16.16
N PRO A 304 -11.82 -3.81 17.22
CA PRO A 304 -13.27 -3.95 17.21
C PRO A 304 -14.07 -2.68 16.89
N GLU A 305 -13.48 -1.50 17.11
CA GLU A 305 -14.11 -0.19 16.91
C GLU A 305 -14.54 0.02 15.46
N ARG A 306 -13.88 -0.65 14.50
CA ARG A 306 -14.22 -0.56 13.07
C ARG A 306 -15.59 -1.15 12.74
N ARG A 307 -16.13 -2.06 13.56
CA ARG A 307 -17.43 -2.74 13.31
C ARG A 307 -18.64 -2.05 13.95
N VAL A 308 -18.42 -0.96 14.69
CA VAL A 308 -19.46 -0.30 15.51
C VAL A 308 -19.53 1.20 15.27
N GLY A 309 -20.75 1.75 15.42
CA GLY A 309 -21.00 3.19 15.42
C GLY A 309 -20.35 3.96 14.27
N ALA A 310 -19.62 5.02 14.59
CA ALA A 310 -18.93 5.86 13.61
C ALA A 310 -17.78 5.15 12.89
N GLY A 311 -17.14 4.17 13.53
CA GLY A 311 -16.09 3.36 12.91
C GLY A 311 -16.63 2.55 11.74
N PHE A 312 -17.77 1.88 11.94
CA PHE A 312 -18.48 1.14 10.89
C PHE A 312 -18.82 2.04 9.70
N VAL A 313 -19.45 3.19 9.96
CA VAL A 313 -19.80 4.13 8.89
C VAL A 313 -18.56 4.62 8.14
N SER A 314 -17.48 4.97 8.84
CA SER A 314 -16.24 5.44 8.20
C SER A 314 -15.62 4.37 7.31
N TYR A 315 -15.53 3.12 7.76
CA TYR A 315 -14.94 2.03 6.99
C TYR A 315 -15.78 1.67 5.76
N GLN A 316 -17.10 1.61 5.91
CA GLN A 316 -17.97 1.33 4.77
C GLN A 316 -17.98 2.45 3.74
N LEU A 317 -17.91 3.72 4.16
CA LEU A 317 -17.74 4.84 3.23
C LEU A 317 -16.42 4.74 2.45
N ARG A 318 -15.33 4.29 3.09
CA ARG A 318 -14.06 4.02 2.39
C ARG A 318 -14.19 2.93 1.34
N PHE A 319 -14.89 1.84 1.68
CA PHE A 319 -15.16 0.77 0.74
C PHE A 319 -16.01 1.24 -0.45
N VAL A 320 -17.07 2.00 -0.20
CA VAL A 320 -17.88 2.61 -1.28
C VAL A 320 -17.02 3.54 -2.14
N LYS A 321 -16.20 4.41 -1.53
CA LYS A 321 -15.30 5.29 -2.29
C LYS A 321 -14.30 4.51 -3.14
N MET A 322 -13.74 3.41 -2.62
CA MET A 322 -12.87 2.51 -3.37
C MET A 322 -13.57 1.97 -4.63
N LEU A 323 -14.84 1.55 -4.54
CA LEU A 323 -15.60 1.11 -5.72
C LEU A 323 -15.72 2.23 -6.77
N LEU A 324 -15.96 3.47 -6.34
CA LEU A 324 -16.06 4.62 -7.25
C LEU A 324 -14.72 4.99 -7.89
N SER A 325 -13.61 4.83 -7.16
CA SER A 325 -12.26 5.06 -7.67
C SER A 325 -11.94 4.13 -8.85
N MET A 326 -12.56 2.95 -8.94
CA MET A 326 -12.31 1.99 -10.01
C MET A 326 -12.69 2.49 -11.41
N LEU A 327 -13.64 3.44 -11.53
CA LEU A 327 -13.93 4.11 -12.81
C LEU A 327 -12.67 4.78 -13.39
N TYR A 328 -11.83 5.35 -12.52
CA TYR A 328 -10.63 6.08 -12.89
C TYR A 328 -9.39 5.18 -12.91
N LEU A 329 -9.31 4.19 -12.03
CA LEU A 329 -8.12 3.34 -11.90
C LEU A 329 -8.10 2.16 -12.88
N TYR A 330 -9.22 1.48 -13.15
CA TYR A 330 -9.20 0.32 -14.04
C TYR A 330 -8.81 0.62 -15.48
N PRO A 331 -9.21 1.74 -16.11
CA PRO A 331 -8.72 2.07 -17.44
C PRO A 331 -7.19 2.25 -17.45
N VAL A 332 -6.62 2.83 -16.40
CA VAL A 332 -5.16 2.97 -16.26
C VAL A 332 -4.50 1.60 -16.11
N TYR A 333 -5.01 0.74 -15.21
CA TYR A 333 -4.44 -0.60 -14.99
C TYR A 333 -4.59 -1.51 -16.21
N GLY A 334 -5.73 -1.46 -16.91
CA GLY A 334 -5.95 -2.18 -18.16
C GLY A 334 -4.94 -1.77 -19.22
N GLN A 335 -4.68 -0.48 -19.37
CA GLN A 335 -3.69 0.00 -20.33
C GLN A 335 -2.24 -0.29 -19.90
N MET A 336 -1.95 -0.35 -18.60
CA MET A 336 -0.66 -0.85 -18.11
C MET A 336 -0.44 -2.31 -18.47
N ILE A 337 -1.49 -3.15 -18.39
CA ILE A 337 -1.46 -4.54 -18.85
C ILE A 337 -1.17 -4.60 -20.35
N ASP A 338 -1.86 -3.80 -21.16
CA ASP A 338 -1.71 -3.78 -22.61
C ASP A 338 -0.31 -3.29 -23.05
N LEU A 339 0.22 -2.25 -22.39
CA LEU A 339 1.57 -1.74 -22.65
C LEU A 339 2.64 -2.77 -22.24
N GLY A 340 2.43 -3.48 -21.13
CA GLY A 340 3.37 -4.47 -20.63
C GLY A 340 4.78 -3.91 -20.50
N ARG A 341 5.75 -4.56 -21.16
CA ARG A 341 7.16 -4.11 -21.19
C ARG A 341 7.37 -2.75 -21.86
N GLY A 342 6.39 -2.24 -22.61
CA GLY A 342 6.40 -0.88 -23.15
C GLY A 342 6.33 0.22 -22.08
N LEU A 343 6.07 -0.16 -20.82
CA LEU A 343 6.22 0.72 -19.66
C LEU A 343 7.68 0.89 -19.21
N LEU A 344 8.64 0.21 -19.83
CA LEU A 344 10.04 0.25 -19.43
C LEU A 344 10.90 0.95 -20.48
N ASP A 345 11.93 1.65 -20.00
CA ASP A 345 13.01 2.16 -20.85
C ASP A 345 14.03 1.05 -21.20
N GLU A 346 15.07 1.43 -21.92
CA GLU A 346 16.13 0.53 -22.39
C GLU A 346 17.00 -0.03 -21.25
N ARG A 347 16.91 0.58 -20.06
CA ARG A 347 17.60 0.20 -18.82
C ARG A 347 16.68 -0.56 -17.86
N HIS A 348 15.45 -0.88 -18.30
CA HIS A 348 14.41 -1.52 -17.51
C HIS A 348 13.88 -0.66 -16.35
N GLU A 349 14.01 0.66 -16.46
CA GLU A 349 13.41 1.63 -15.54
C GLU A 349 11.99 1.97 -15.98
N LEU A 350 11.11 2.25 -15.03
CA LEU A 350 9.71 2.55 -15.31
C LEU A 350 9.58 3.93 -15.99
N LEU A 351 8.81 3.99 -17.07
CA LEU A 351 8.44 5.23 -17.76
C LEU A 351 7.18 5.83 -17.12
N VAL A 352 7.28 7.08 -16.69
CA VAL A 352 6.19 7.79 -15.98
C VAL A 352 5.21 8.41 -16.96
N GLU A 353 5.70 8.90 -18.09
CA GLU A 353 4.93 9.67 -19.06
C GLU A 353 3.72 8.90 -19.62
N PRO A 354 3.83 7.60 -20.00
CA PRO A 354 2.67 6.83 -20.41
C PRO A 354 1.61 6.74 -19.30
N ILE A 355 2.04 6.54 -18.05
CA ILE A 355 1.14 6.42 -16.90
C ILE A 355 0.42 7.74 -16.64
N LEU A 356 1.15 8.85 -16.63
CA LEU A 356 0.58 10.19 -16.46
C LEU A 356 -0.46 10.51 -17.55
N ALA A 357 -0.16 10.17 -18.81
CA ALA A 357 -1.08 10.37 -19.93
C ALA A 357 -2.36 9.54 -19.76
N LEU A 358 -2.24 8.29 -19.30
CA LEU A 358 -3.38 7.44 -18.99
C LEU A 358 -4.24 8.03 -17.88
N VAL A 359 -3.65 8.45 -16.76
CA VAL A 359 -4.38 9.05 -15.64
C VAL A 359 -5.16 10.28 -16.12
N ARG A 360 -4.51 11.20 -16.84
CA ARG A 360 -5.16 12.38 -17.43
C ARG A 360 -6.31 12.02 -18.38
N GLY A 361 -6.20 10.91 -19.10
CA GLY A 361 -7.28 10.44 -19.97
C GLY A 361 -8.52 9.94 -19.24
N THR A 362 -8.43 9.70 -17.92
CA THR A 362 -9.56 9.16 -17.14
C THR A 362 -10.38 10.22 -16.41
N VAL A 363 -9.84 11.42 -16.18
CA VAL A 363 -10.51 12.45 -15.36
C VAL A 363 -11.84 12.93 -15.96
N ASP A 364 -11.96 12.94 -17.29
CA ASP A 364 -13.16 13.40 -18.01
C ASP A 364 -14.14 12.27 -18.39
N LEU A 365 -13.96 11.06 -17.83
CA LEU A 365 -14.88 9.95 -18.07
C LEU A 365 -16.28 10.25 -17.54
N ASP A 366 -17.27 9.73 -18.27
CA ASP A 366 -18.68 9.81 -17.88
C ASP A 366 -18.91 9.10 -16.54
N ARG A 367 -19.62 9.79 -15.64
CA ARG A 367 -19.88 9.35 -14.27
C ARG A 367 -21.10 8.44 -14.16
N ASP A 368 -21.88 8.24 -15.23
CA ASP A 368 -23.04 7.33 -15.27
C ASP A 368 -22.72 5.94 -14.66
N VAL A 369 -21.50 5.45 -14.90
CA VAL A 369 -21.02 4.17 -14.34
C VAL A 369 -20.97 4.18 -12.81
N ASN A 370 -20.45 5.26 -12.23
CA ASN A 370 -20.38 5.43 -10.78
C ASN A 370 -21.74 5.75 -10.17
N GLU A 371 -22.60 6.47 -10.90
CA GLU A 371 -23.99 6.67 -10.48
C GLU A 371 -24.74 5.34 -10.35
N GLN A 372 -24.63 4.47 -11.36
CA GLN A 372 -25.19 3.12 -11.30
C GLN A 372 -24.57 2.27 -10.19
N CYS A 373 -23.27 2.44 -9.92
CA CYS A 373 -22.61 1.76 -8.80
C CYS A 373 -23.25 2.15 -7.47
N LEU A 374 -23.52 3.44 -7.26
CA LEU A 374 -24.17 3.93 -6.04
C LEU A 374 -25.63 3.48 -5.92
N ASP A 375 -26.35 3.39 -7.04
CA ASP A 375 -27.73 2.87 -7.05
C ASP A 375 -27.76 1.39 -6.63
N GLU A 376 -26.78 0.60 -7.09
CA GLU A 376 -26.67 -0.80 -6.71
C GLU A 376 -26.23 -0.97 -5.24
N VAL A 377 -25.28 -0.15 -4.76
CA VAL A 377 -24.92 -0.12 -3.34
C VAL A 377 -26.12 0.22 -2.45
N ASP A 378 -26.92 1.24 -2.79
CA ASP A 378 -28.13 1.60 -2.05
C ASP A 378 -29.11 0.42 -2.00
N ARG A 379 -29.38 -0.22 -3.15
CA ARG A 379 -30.26 -1.39 -3.24
C ARG A 379 -29.78 -2.54 -2.36
N LEU A 380 -28.49 -2.87 -2.43
CA LEU A 380 -27.88 -3.98 -1.68
C LEU A 380 -27.88 -3.72 -0.17
N TYR A 381 -27.48 -2.52 0.25
CA TYR A 381 -27.47 -2.14 1.66
C TYR A 381 -28.88 -2.07 2.27
N ARG A 382 -29.87 -1.59 1.53
CA ARG A 382 -31.27 -1.63 1.97
C ARG A 382 -31.82 -3.05 2.06
N LYS A 383 -31.38 -3.96 1.19
CA LYS A 383 -31.76 -5.39 1.28
C LYS A 383 -31.26 -6.04 2.58
N LEU A 384 -30.06 -5.68 3.05
CA LEU A 384 -29.51 -6.15 4.32
C LEU A 384 -30.28 -5.61 5.54
N GLY A 385 -30.82 -4.39 5.45
CA GLY A 385 -31.57 -3.77 6.54
C GLY A 385 -30.70 -3.29 7.70
N GLY A 386 -31.34 -2.93 8.83
CA GLY A 386 -30.65 -2.50 10.05
C GLY A 386 -29.63 -1.38 9.81
N LYS A 387 -28.42 -1.54 10.38
CA LYS A 387 -27.32 -0.57 10.22
C LYS A 387 -26.88 -0.34 8.77
N TYR A 388 -27.09 -1.31 7.88
CA TYR A 388 -26.77 -1.15 6.45
C TYR A 388 -27.81 -0.28 5.74
N ALA A 389 -29.09 -0.38 6.08
CA ALA A 389 -30.10 0.54 5.54
C ALA A 389 -29.87 1.99 6.00
N GLU A 390 -29.48 2.18 7.27
CA GLU A 390 -29.07 3.51 7.78
C GLU A 390 -27.83 4.03 7.04
N LEU A 391 -26.85 3.16 6.78
CA LEU A 391 -25.69 3.49 5.97
C LEU A 391 -26.04 3.86 4.53
N ALA A 392 -27.05 3.21 3.92
CA ALA A 392 -27.54 3.58 2.60
C ALA A 392 -28.04 5.04 2.57
N ASP A 393 -28.73 5.48 3.62
CA ASP A 393 -29.17 6.88 3.75
C ASP A 393 -27.97 7.85 3.88
N VAL A 394 -26.91 7.44 4.60
CA VAL A 394 -25.66 8.22 4.68
C VAL A 394 -24.97 8.33 3.33
N VAL A 395 -24.86 7.23 2.58
CA VAL A 395 -24.27 7.21 1.22
C VAL A 395 -25.10 8.07 0.27
N ALA A 396 -26.43 7.95 0.29
CA ALA A 396 -27.33 8.78 -0.52
C ALA A 396 -27.18 10.28 -0.21
N GLY A 397 -27.05 10.64 1.07
CA GLY A 397 -26.81 12.02 1.49
C GLY A 397 -25.45 12.60 1.06
N GLN A 398 -24.46 11.74 0.80
CA GLN A 398 -23.11 12.12 0.34
C GLN A 398 -22.87 11.82 -1.14
N ARG A 399 -23.89 11.40 -1.91
CA ARG A 399 -23.74 10.93 -3.30
C ARG A 399 -22.88 11.85 -4.16
N GLN A 400 -23.24 13.12 -4.25
CA GLN A 400 -22.53 14.07 -5.11
C GLN A 400 -21.08 14.27 -4.65
N GLN A 401 -20.87 14.39 -3.33
CA GLN A 401 -19.54 14.54 -2.75
C GLN A 401 -18.66 13.33 -3.06
N LEU A 402 -19.17 12.10 -2.92
CA LEU A 402 -18.40 10.88 -3.21
C LEU A 402 -18.00 10.78 -4.69
N LEU A 403 -18.89 11.19 -5.60
CA LEU A 403 -18.61 11.23 -7.04
C LEU A 403 -17.55 12.28 -7.40
N ASP A 404 -17.64 13.47 -6.79
CA ASP A 404 -16.69 14.55 -7.02
C ASP A 404 -15.31 14.20 -6.46
N GLU A 405 -15.25 13.67 -5.23
CA GLU A 405 -14.00 13.26 -4.60
C GLU A 405 -13.30 12.12 -5.34
N ALA A 406 -14.04 11.14 -5.89
CA ALA A 406 -13.43 10.06 -6.66
C ALA A 406 -12.73 10.58 -7.93
N ARG A 407 -13.29 11.60 -8.59
CA ARG A 407 -12.65 12.28 -9.73
C ARG A 407 -11.46 13.12 -9.28
N GLU A 408 -11.64 13.91 -8.23
CA GLU A 408 -10.61 14.77 -7.67
C GLU A 408 -9.37 13.98 -7.25
N ASP A 409 -9.55 12.79 -6.69
CA ASP A 409 -8.44 11.89 -6.34
C ASP A 409 -7.56 11.55 -7.58
N ALA A 410 -8.17 11.31 -8.74
CA ALA A 410 -7.45 11.03 -9.98
C ALA A 410 -6.74 12.28 -10.54
N GLU A 411 -7.39 13.44 -10.46
CA GLU A 411 -6.79 14.74 -10.80
C GLU A 411 -5.55 15.03 -9.92
N ARG A 412 -5.69 14.83 -8.61
CA ARG A 412 -4.63 14.99 -7.61
C ARG A 412 -3.48 14.01 -7.81
N TRP A 413 -3.77 12.77 -8.23
CA TRP A 413 -2.73 11.82 -8.57
C TRP A 413 -1.90 12.26 -9.77
N ALA A 414 -2.54 12.80 -10.82
CA ALA A 414 -1.80 13.35 -11.97
C ALA A 414 -0.86 14.48 -11.56
N VAL A 415 -1.31 15.42 -10.71
CA VAL A 415 -0.47 16.49 -10.16
C VAL A 415 0.72 15.91 -9.38
N LEU A 416 0.47 14.91 -8.54
CA LEU A 416 1.51 14.30 -7.75
C LEU A 416 2.56 13.57 -8.60
N ILE A 417 2.14 12.84 -9.64
CA ILE A 417 3.04 12.17 -10.58
C ILE A 417 4.00 13.19 -11.22
N GLU A 418 3.51 14.36 -11.64
CA GLU A 418 4.34 15.41 -12.24
C GLU A 418 5.35 16.02 -11.27
N ALA A 419 4.96 16.17 -10.01
CA ALA A 419 5.82 16.75 -8.98
C ALA A 419 6.80 15.74 -8.36
N TRP A 420 6.61 14.44 -8.61
CA TRP A 420 7.26 13.38 -7.83
C TRP A 420 8.78 13.36 -7.93
N ALA A 421 9.32 13.30 -9.15
CA ALA A 421 10.78 13.23 -9.33
C ALA A 421 11.50 14.45 -8.72
N PRO A 422 11.04 15.70 -8.91
CA PRO A 422 11.56 16.85 -8.18
C PRO A 422 11.45 16.74 -6.65
N MET A 423 10.34 16.22 -6.11
CA MET A 423 10.17 16.01 -4.67
C MET A 423 11.14 14.97 -4.13
N VAL A 424 11.36 13.86 -4.83
CA VAL A 424 12.35 12.84 -4.46
C VAL A 424 13.76 13.43 -4.43
N ALA A 425 14.14 14.20 -5.46
CA ALA A 425 15.44 14.87 -5.50
C ALA A 425 15.61 15.84 -4.31
N ALA A 426 14.60 16.66 -4.03
CA ALA A 426 14.60 17.58 -2.89
C ALA A 426 14.67 16.85 -1.54
N ALA A 427 13.98 15.72 -1.39
CA ALA A 427 14.04 14.90 -0.18
C ALA A 427 15.44 14.31 0.05
N ARG A 428 16.08 13.80 -1.01
CA ARG A 428 17.47 13.31 -0.98
C ARG A 428 18.46 14.41 -0.57
N GLU A 429 18.32 15.60 -1.13
CA GLU A 429 19.19 16.74 -0.83
C GLU A 429 19.02 17.27 0.59
N ARG A 430 17.77 17.33 1.09
CA ARG A 430 17.50 17.76 2.47
C ARG A 430 18.03 16.75 3.49
N GLY A 431 17.81 15.46 3.23
CA GLY A 431 18.02 14.40 4.22
C GLY A 431 16.96 14.41 5.32
N LEU A 432 16.83 13.32 6.10
CA LEU A 432 15.81 13.24 7.16
C LEU A 432 16.30 13.77 8.52
N GLY A 433 17.62 13.83 8.75
CA GLY A 433 18.26 14.20 10.02
C GLY A 433 19.23 15.37 9.96
N GLY A 434 18.89 16.41 9.18
CA GLY A 434 19.65 17.67 9.07
C GLY A 434 19.06 18.80 9.90
#